data_AF-A0A1G6TG17-F1
#
_entry.id   AF-A0A1G6TG17-F1
#
_cell.length_a   1.000
_cell.length_b   1.000
_cell.length_c   1.000
_cell.angle_alpha   90.00
_cell.angle_beta   90.00
_cell.angle_gamma   90.00
#
_symmetry.space_group_name_H-M   'P 1'
#
loop_
_entity.id
_entity.type
_entity.pdbx_description
1 polymer ?
#
loop_
_entity_poly.entity_id
_entity_poly.type
_entity_poly.pdbx_seq_one_letter_code
_entity_poly.pdbx_strand_id
1 'polypeptide(L)'
;MSEQQAPAGVIPYVEHHLGERRVLTLHLTTGNSLLGGKTTPVVSIDGRQYLVYWGSVSFEVPADRAVHVSVHVEVERVGQVASALLPPGGSLAMTYATDFRSGVGSLH
;
A
#
# COMPACT_ATOMS: atom_id res chain seq x y z
N MET A 1 7.14 -7.33 -26.85
CA MET A 1 6.58 -7.24 -25.49
C MET A 1 6.59 -5.78 -25.12
N SER A 2 5.43 -5.15 -24.99
CA SER A 2 5.36 -3.73 -24.64
C SER A 2 5.38 -3.60 -23.13
N GLU A 3 6.48 -3.10 -22.57
CA GLU A 3 6.50 -2.65 -21.18
C GLU A 3 5.56 -1.45 -21.08
N GLN A 4 4.44 -1.62 -20.38
CA GLN A 4 3.61 -0.47 -20.02
C GLN A 4 4.42 0.37 -19.04
N GLN A 5 4.91 1.53 -19.49
CA GLN A 5 5.60 2.48 -18.64
C GLN A 5 4.59 2.97 -17.59
N ALA A 6 4.88 2.69 -16.31
CA ALA A 6 4.08 3.22 -15.22
C ALA A 6 4.06 4.76 -15.28
N PRO A 7 2.94 5.40 -14.91
CA PRO A 7 2.87 6.85 -14.81
C PRO A 7 3.98 7.40 -13.90
N ALA A 8 4.47 8.62 -14.17
CA ALA A 8 5.50 9.25 -13.34
C ALA A 8 5.04 9.33 -11.88
N GLY A 9 5.88 8.83 -10.95
CA GLY A 9 5.56 8.78 -9.52
C GLY A 9 4.70 7.59 -9.07
N VAL A 10 4.36 6.66 -9.99
CA VAL A 10 3.68 5.40 -9.68
C VAL A 10 4.68 4.25 -9.66
N ILE A 11 4.67 3.46 -8.59
CA ILE A 11 5.50 2.26 -8.47
C ILE A 11 4.90 1.18 -9.40
N PRO A 12 5.65 0.66 -10.39
CA PRO A 12 5.14 -0.30 -11.37
C PRO A 12 4.79 -1.64 -10.72
N TYR A 13 3.84 -2.36 -11.33
CA TYR A 13 3.60 -3.76 -10.99
C TYR A 13 4.72 -4.62 -11.57
N VAL A 14 5.47 -5.31 -10.71
CA VAL A 14 6.72 -6.00 -11.10
C VAL A 14 6.56 -7.50 -11.33
N GLU A 15 5.43 -8.09 -10.94
CA GLU A 15 5.14 -9.49 -11.22
C GLU A 15 4.58 -9.65 -12.63
N HIS A 16 4.69 -10.86 -13.19
CA HIS A 16 4.20 -11.14 -14.53
C HIS A 16 2.68 -10.96 -14.61
N HIS A 17 2.23 -9.95 -15.36
CA HIS A 17 0.82 -9.65 -15.60
C HIS A 17 0.62 -9.06 -16.99
N LEU A 18 -0.27 -9.68 -17.78
CA LEU A 18 -0.59 -9.30 -19.16
C LEU A 18 -1.93 -8.56 -19.29
N GLY A 19 -2.75 -8.56 -18.25
CA GLY A 19 -4.07 -7.93 -18.26
C GLY A 19 -4.02 -6.43 -17.99
N GLU A 20 -5.20 -5.82 -17.94
CA GLU A 20 -5.33 -4.39 -17.63
C GLU A 20 -4.78 -4.06 -16.23
N ARG A 21 -4.27 -2.84 -16.10
CA ARG A 21 -3.68 -2.32 -14.88
C ARG A 21 -4.39 -1.04 -14.48
N ARG A 22 -4.47 -0.82 -13.17
CA ARG A 22 -5.07 0.35 -12.54
C ARG A 22 -4.11 0.97 -11.54
N VAL A 23 -4.41 2.20 -11.12
CA VAL A 23 -3.65 2.88 -10.07
C VAL A 23 -4.35 2.68 -8.72
N LEU A 24 -3.61 2.17 -7.76
CA LEU A 24 -3.95 2.18 -6.34
C LEU A 24 -3.18 3.32 -5.67
N THR A 25 -3.85 4.24 -5.01
CA THR A 25 -3.21 5.27 -4.18
C THR A 25 -3.44 4.96 -2.70
N LEU A 26 -2.37 4.86 -1.92
CA LEU A 26 -2.44 4.69 -0.47
C LEU A 26 -2.05 5.99 0.22
N HIS A 27 -2.94 6.49 1.06
CA HIS A 27 -2.68 7.58 2.00
C HIS A 27 -2.26 6.97 3.34
N LEU A 28 -0.98 7.06 3.66
CA LEU A 28 -0.39 6.49 4.86
C LEU A 28 -0.28 7.58 5.93
N THR A 29 -0.92 7.36 7.08
CA THR A 29 -0.86 8.29 8.20
C THR A 29 -0.69 7.56 9.53
N THR A 30 0.10 8.15 10.42
CA THR A 30 0.22 7.70 11.81
C THR A 30 -0.87 8.30 12.71
N GLY A 31 -1.52 9.39 12.28
CA GLY A 31 -2.30 10.26 13.18
C GLY A 31 -1.49 10.84 14.36
N ASN A 32 -0.19 10.57 14.42
CA ASN A 32 0.71 10.90 15.53
C ASN A 32 2.01 11.47 14.96
N SER A 33 2.13 12.80 15.02
CA SER A 33 3.26 13.55 14.48
C SER A 33 4.60 13.21 15.15
N LEU A 34 4.60 12.73 16.40
CA LEU A 34 5.82 12.36 17.13
C LEU A 34 6.45 11.05 16.63
N LEU A 35 5.67 10.19 15.94
CA LEU A 35 6.09 8.87 15.48
C LEU A 35 6.36 8.80 13.97
N GLY A 36 5.89 9.79 13.20
CA GLY A 36 6.09 9.84 11.75
C GLY A 36 7.57 9.90 11.30
N GLY A 37 8.49 10.27 12.21
CA GLY A 37 9.94 10.29 11.93
C GLY A 37 10.73 9.09 12.49
N LYS A 38 10.08 8.18 13.22
CA LYS A 38 10.75 7.06 13.93
C LYS A 38 10.41 5.70 13.37
N THR A 39 9.44 5.63 12.48
CA THR A 39 8.87 4.39 11.95
C THR A 39 8.61 4.58 10.48
N THR A 40 8.80 3.50 9.71
CA THR A 40 8.63 3.52 8.25
C THR A 40 7.60 2.47 7.87
N PRO A 41 6.52 2.84 7.18
CA PRO A 41 5.52 1.88 6.75
C PRO A 41 6.09 0.98 5.64
N VAL A 42 5.67 -0.28 5.68
CA VAL A 42 5.94 -1.27 4.64
C VAL A 42 4.62 -1.62 3.98
N VAL A 43 4.52 -1.33 2.68
CA VAL A 43 3.37 -1.72 1.85
C VAL A 43 3.73 -3.02 1.14
N SER A 44 2.79 -3.96 1.08
CA SER A 44 2.92 -5.17 0.27
C SER A 44 1.81 -5.24 -0.77
N ILE A 45 2.18 -5.47 -2.04
CA ILE A 45 1.26 -5.72 -3.15
C ILE A 45 1.48 -7.17 -3.60
N ASP A 46 0.46 -8.02 -3.45
CA ASP A 46 0.54 -9.48 -3.72
C ASP A 46 1.76 -10.15 -3.05
N GLY A 47 2.13 -9.68 -1.87
CA GLY A 47 3.28 -10.21 -1.10
C GLY A 47 4.62 -9.55 -1.42
N ARG A 48 4.73 -8.75 -2.49
CA ARG A 48 5.92 -7.96 -2.79
C ARG A 48 5.98 -6.74 -1.88
N GLN A 49 7.04 -6.63 -1.09
CA GLN A 49 7.18 -5.57 -0.08
C GLN A 49 7.93 -4.33 -0.60
N TYR A 50 7.49 -3.16 -0.14
CA TYR A 50 8.03 -1.85 -0.46
C TYR A 50 8.14 -1.03 0.82
N LEU A 51 9.37 -0.59 1.13
CA LEU A 51 9.62 0.40 2.16
C LEU A 51 9.24 1.78 1.60
N VAL A 52 8.29 2.47 2.23
CA VAL A 52 7.77 3.74 1.73
C VAL A 52 7.71 4.79 2.84
N TYR A 53 7.53 6.06 2.47
CA TYR A 53 7.37 7.14 3.44
C TYR A 53 5.91 7.35 3.80
N TRP A 54 5.66 7.96 4.96
CA TRP A 54 4.35 8.49 5.31
C TRP A 54 3.89 9.53 4.29
N GLY A 55 2.57 9.65 4.11
CA GLY A 55 1.96 10.45 3.05
C GLY A 55 1.37 9.58 1.95
N SER A 56 1.31 10.10 0.73
CA SER A 56 0.68 9.41 -0.40
C SER A 56 1.69 8.64 -1.22
N VAL A 57 1.39 7.38 -1.53
CA VAL A 57 2.15 6.55 -2.47
C VAL A 57 1.19 5.87 -3.45
N SER A 58 1.57 5.80 -4.72
CA SER A 58 0.74 5.17 -5.76
C SER A 58 1.45 3.96 -6.35
N PHE A 59 0.68 2.90 -6.58
CA PHE A 59 1.11 1.63 -7.17
C PHE A 59 0.27 1.34 -8.41
N GLU A 60 0.90 0.78 -9.42
CA GLU A 60 0.20 0.07 -10.47
C GLU A 60 -0.15 -1.34 -9.96
N VAL A 61 -1.39 -1.76 -10.16
CA VAL A 61 -1.88 -3.09 -9.74
C VAL A 61 -2.82 -3.68 -10.81
N PRO A 62 -2.99 -5.01 -10.87
CA PRO A 62 -3.98 -5.64 -11.75
C PRO A 62 -5.39 -5.05 -11.57
N ALA A 63 -6.06 -4.80 -12.69
CA ALA A 63 -7.44 -4.31 -12.74
C ALA A 63 -8.46 -5.43 -12.97
N ASP A 64 -8.02 -6.56 -13.51
CA ASP A 64 -8.82 -7.70 -13.96
C ASP A 64 -8.86 -8.87 -12.95
N ARG A 65 -8.09 -8.79 -11.86
CA ARG A 65 -8.14 -9.77 -10.76
C ARG A 65 -8.06 -9.10 -9.39
N ALA A 66 -8.37 -9.89 -8.36
CA ALA A 66 -8.18 -9.46 -6.99
C ALA A 66 -6.70 -9.26 -6.67
N VAL A 67 -6.40 -8.24 -5.85
CA VAL A 67 -5.05 -7.86 -5.44
C VAL A 67 -4.99 -7.81 -3.93
N HIS A 68 -4.05 -8.53 -3.32
CA HIS A 68 -3.85 -8.47 -1.89
C HIS A 68 -2.96 -7.28 -1.55
N VAL A 69 -3.43 -6.41 -0.67
CA VAL A 69 -2.70 -5.24 -0.19
C VAL A 69 -2.60 -5.33 1.31
N SER A 70 -1.38 -5.23 1.84
CA SER A 70 -1.17 -5.12 3.28
C SER A 70 -0.22 -3.98 3.60
N VAL A 71 -0.46 -3.30 4.70
CA VAL A 71 0.44 -2.29 5.26
C VAL A 71 0.77 -2.69 6.68
N HIS A 72 2.05 -2.67 7.02
CA HIS A 72 2.48 -2.84 8.40
C HIS A 72 3.54 -1.81 8.77
N VAL A 73 3.63 -1.56 10.07
CA VAL A 73 4.72 -0.83 10.69
C VAL A 73 5.27 -1.73 11.78
N GLU A 74 6.57 -1.99 11.72
CA GLU A 74 7.27 -2.69 12.78
C GLU A 74 7.89 -1.68 13.74
N VAL A 75 7.41 -1.69 14.98
CA VAL A 75 7.98 -0.95 16.11
C VAL A 75 8.21 -1.96 17.21
N GLU A 76 9.28 -1.80 17.99
CA GLU A 76 9.88 -2.77 18.94
C GLU A 76 8.96 -3.77 19.67
N ARG A 77 7.67 -3.45 19.88
CA ARG A 77 6.68 -4.35 20.51
C ARG A 77 5.25 -4.29 19.94
N VAL A 78 4.96 -3.50 18.90
CA VAL A 78 3.58 -3.30 18.39
C VAL A 78 3.59 -3.35 16.87
N GLY A 79 2.97 -4.40 16.31
CA GLY A 79 2.77 -4.55 14.87
C GLY A 79 1.45 -3.94 14.44
N GLN A 80 1.48 -2.75 13.85
CA GLN A 80 0.26 -2.13 13.31
C GLN A 80 0.03 -2.63 11.90
N VAL A 81 -0.65 -3.77 11.77
CA VAL A 81 -0.92 -4.39 10.48
C VAL A 81 -2.36 -4.15 10.04
N ALA A 82 -2.54 -3.87 8.75
CA ALA A 82 -3.82 -3.89 8.08
C ALA A 82 -3.68 -4.60 6.73
N SER A 83 -4.71 -5.30 6.30
CA SER A 83 -4.75 -5.90 4.96
C SER A 83 -6.14 -5.87 4.37
N ALA A 84 -6.20 -5.82 3.05
CA ALA A 84 -7.43 -5.90 2.28
C ALA A 84 -7.19 -6.70 1.00
N LEU A 85 -8.24 -7.38 0.53
CA LEU A 85 -8.29 -7.96 -0.79
C LEU A 85 -9.13 -7.02 -1.68
N LEU A 86 -8.46 -6.34 -2.61
CA LEU A 86 -9.12 -5.40 -3.50
C LEU A 86 -9.80 -6.15 -4.64
N PRO A 87 -11.11 -5.98 -4.88
CA PRO A 87 -11.77 -6.61 -6.02
C PRO A 87 -11.26 -6.00 -7.34
N PRO A 88 -11.37 -6.73 -8.46
CA PRO A 88 -11.13 -6.17 -9.80
C PRO A 88 -11.94 -4.88 -10.03
N GLY A 89 -11.45 -3.99 -10.89
CA GLY A 89 -12.15 -2.76 -11.25
C GLY A 89 -11.24 -1.60 -11.59
N GLY A 90 -11.75 -0.38 -11.40
CA GLY A 90 -11.03 0.86 -11.68
C GLY A 90 -10.01 1.23 -10.61
N SER A 91 -9.30 2.34 -10.86
CA SER A 91 -8.39 2.97 -9.90
C SER A 91 -9.12 3.32 -8.60
N LEU A 92 -8.40 3.20 -7.48
CA LEU A 92 -8.96 3.46 -6.17
C LEU A 92 -7.94 4.07 -5.22
N ALA A 93 -8.44 4.75 -4.19
CA ALA A 93 -7.63 5.30 -3.12
C ALA A 93 -8.05 4.67 -1.79
N MET A 94 -7.08 4.38 -0.92
CA MET A 94 -7.33 3.90 0.44
C MET A 94 -6.50 4.70 1.44
N THR A 95 -6.95 4.74 2.68
CA THR A 95 -6.21 5.30 3.80
C THR A 95 -5.77 4.19 4.73
N TYR A 96 -4.46 4.12 4.96
CA TYR A 96 -3.92 3.39 6.08
C TYR A 96 -3.76 4.34 7.27
N ALA A 97 -4.40 4.01 8.39
CA ALA A 97 -4.26 4.74 9.63
C ALA A 97 -3.89 3.80 10.76
N THR A 98 -2.95 4.25 11.59
CA THR A 98 -2.55 3.52 12.78
C THR A 98 -3.32 3.97 14.02
N ASP A 99 -3.69 3.02 14.88
CA ASP A 99 -4.13 3.30 16.23
C ASP A 99 -3.08 2.78 17.21
N PHE A 100 -2.32 3.71 17.81
CA PHE A 100 -1.28 3.37 18.79
C PHE A 100 -1.83 2.94 20.15
N ARG A 101 -3.09 3.21 20.45
CA ARG A 101 -3.71 2.77 21.72
C ARG A 101 -4.08 1.30 21.65
N SER A 102 -4.59 0.84 20.52
CA SER A 102 -4.97 -0.56 20.30
C SER A 102 -3.86 -1.40 19.67
N GLY A 103 -2.86 -0.75 19.04
CA GLY A 103 -1.81 -1.44 18.28
C GLY A 103 -2.29 -1.95 16.93
N VAL A 104 -3.46 -1.52 16.46
CA VAL A 104 -4.08 -2.00 15.21
C VAL A 104 -3.86 -1.00 14.09
N GLY A 105 -3.54 -1.50 12.89
CA GLY A 105 -3.61 -0.74 11.66
C GLY A 105 -5.00 -0.90 11.03
N SER A 106 -5.50 0.14 10.36
CA SER A 106 -6.74 0.06 9.59
C SER A 106 -6.47 0.47 8.14
N LEU A 107 -7.15 -0.19 7.20
CA LEU A 107 -7.08 0.12 5.77
C LEU A 107 -8.51 0.22 5.25
N HIS A 108 -8.91 1.39 4.75
CA HIS A 108 -10.28 1.68 4.31
C HIS A 108 -10.32 2.67 3.14
#